data_AF-A0A1B5KVU9-F1
#
_entry.id   AF-A0A1B5KVU9-F1
#
_cell.length_a   1.000
_cell.length_b   1.000
_cell.length_c   1.000
_cell.angle_alpha   90.00
_cell.angle_beta   90.00
_cell.angle_gamma   90.00
#
_symmetry.space_group_name_H-M   'P 1'
#
loop_
_entity.id
_entity.type
_entity.pdbx_description
1 polymer ?
#
loop_
_entity_poly.entity_id
_entity_poly.type
_entity_poly.pdbx_seq_one_letter_code
_entity_poly.pdbx_strand_id
1 'polypeptide(L)'
;MENPDESVKVDHASPGQTAADIIMRVYPSVKIDSTLCKKLAGEAARREPTQRRREQKLNIERRSNVEALLAHVTGEIASEPCKNCRKGHGPWTQCVVYDGQMCGSCTNCWFNASGSRCTFRARIEAAVKELGVRIAEYDEFLRTPEGLVEQQADHQEHMVNHNPSGDISMSENSPGGALA
;
A
#
# COMPACT_ATOMS: atom_id res chain seq x y z
N MET A 1 24.96 10.27 -41.82
CA MET A 1 25.01 10.86 -40.47
C MET A 1 23.92 10.18 -39.67
N GLU A 2 24.25 9.04 -39.09
CA GLU A 2 23.32 8.27 -38.26
C GLU A 2 23.52 8.68 -36.80
N ASN A 3 22.41 8.95 -36.11
CA ASN A 3 22.14 8.29 -34.84
C ASN A 3 20.63 8.32 -34.60
N PRO A 4 19.95 7.16 -34.71
CA PRO A 4 18.54 7.05 -34.38
C PRO A 4 18.35 6.86 -32.88
N ASP A 5 17.42 7.63 -32.32
CA ASP A 5 16.56 7.32 -31.17
C ASP A 5 17.05 6.21 -30.22
N GLU A 6 17.81 6.60 -29.20
CA GLU A 6 18.15 5.75 -28.05
C GLU A 6 16.92 5.63 -27.14
N SER A 7 15.98 4.78 -27.58
CA SER A 7 14.87 4.32 -26.77
C SER A 7 15.38 3.74 -25.44
N VAL A 8 15.12 4.45 -24.34
CA VAL A 8 15.40 3.99 -22.99
C VAL A 8 14.59 2.71 -22.75
N LYS A 9 15.24 1.55 -22.84
CA LYS A 9 14.64 0.27 -22.50
C LYS A 9 14.33 0.28 -21.01
N VAL A 10 13.05 0.39 -20.68
CA VAL A 10 12.58 0.19 -19.30
C VAL A 10 12.65 -1.32 -19.05
N ASP A 11 13.56 -1.73 -18.18
CA ASP A 11 13.74 -3.14 -17.79
C ASP A 11 12.51 -3.61 -17.01
N HIS A 12 11.47 -4.01 -17.74
CA HIS A 12 10.27 -4.62 -17.18
C HIS A 12 10.60 -6.06 -16.74
N ALA A 13 10.15 -6.42 -15.53
CA ALA A 13 10.17 -7.82 -15.10
C ALA A 13 9.35 -8.68 -16.09
N SER A 14 9.85 -9.86 -16.45
CA SER A 14 9.12 -10.75 -17.36
C SER A 14 7.79 -11.19 -16.75
N PRO A 15 6.71 -11.33 -17.55
CA PRO A 15 5.40 -11.73 -17.04
C PRO A 15 5.48 -13.02 -16.23
N GLY A 16 4.94 -13.01 -15.00
CA GLY A 16 4.83 -14.19 -14.13
C GLY A 16 5.98 -14.43 -13.16
N GLN A 17 7.02 -13.59 -13.12
CA GLN A 17 8.07 -13.71 -12.11
C GLN A 17 7.62 -13.14 -10.76
N THR A 18 7.98 -13.80 -9.67
CA THR A 18 7.83 -13.29 -8.31
C THR A 18 9.01 -12.41 -7.92
N ALA A 19 8.86 -11.63 -6.84
CA ALA A 19 9.97 -10.85 -6.31
C ALA A 19 11.14 -11.73 -5.82
N ALA A 20 10.84 -12.93 -5.30
CA ALA A 20 11.85 -13.91 -4.95
C ALA A 20 12.69 -14.33 -6.17
N ASP A 21 12.04 -14.60 -7.30
CA ASP A 21 12.73 -15.03 -8.53
C ASP A 21 13.74 -13.99 -9.00
N ILE A 22 13.36 -12.71 -8.97
CA ILE A 22 14.26 -11.60 -9.31
C ILE A 22 15.42 -11.52 -8.35
N ILE A 23 15.13 -11.50 -7.04
CA ILE A 23 16.14 -11.21 -6.03
C ILE A 23 17.11 -12.37 -5.86
N MET A 24 16.65 -13.62 -5.86
CA MET A 24 17.52 -14.79 -5.74
C MET A 24 18.44 -14.96 -6.95
N ARG A 25 18.05 -14.49 -8.14
CA ARG A 25 18.94 -14.47 -9.31
C ARG A 25 20.14 -13.57 -9.11
N VAL A 26 19.97 -12.41 -8.46
CA VAL A 26 21.04 -11.43 -8.22
C VAL A 26 21.78 -11.70 -6.91
N TYR A 27 21.06 -12.18 -5.90
CA TYR A 27 21.54 -12.45 -4.55
C TYR A 27 21.17 -13.88 -4.12
N PRO A 28 21.84 -14.92 -4.62
CA PRO A 28 21.45 -16.32 -4.39
C PRO A 28 21.45 -16.75 -2.92
N SER A 29 22.24 -16.09 -2.08
CA SER A 29 22.35 -16.38 -0.64
C SER A 29 21.47 -15.49 0.25
N VAL A 30 20.56 -14.70 -0.34
CA VAL A 30 19.64 -13.83 0.39
C VAL A 30 18.79 -14.62 1.38
N LYS A 31 18.63 -14.08 2.59
CA LYS A 31 17.76 -14.68 3.62
C LYS A 31 16.43 -13.95 3.65
N ILE A 32 15.35 -14.67 3.32
CA ILE A 32 13.97 -14.19 3.36
C ILE A 32 13.30 -14.82 4.59
N ASP A 33 13.47 -14.19 5.75
CA ASP A 33 13.07 -14.75 7.05
C ASP A 33 11.89 -14.02 7.70
N SER A 34 11.84 -12.69 7.58
CA SER A 34 10.80 -11.85 8.18
C SER A 34 9.44 -12.08 7.55
N THR A 35 8.37 -11.86 8.32
CA THR A 35 6.99 -11.97 7.83
C THR A 35 6.76 -11.07 6.62
N LEU A 36 7.28 -9.84 6.65
CA LEU A 36 7.20 -8.91 5.53
C LEU A 36 7.98 -9.46 4.33
N CYS A 37 9.21 -9.92 4.52
CA CYS A 37 10.01 -10.49 3.43
C CYS A 37 9.29 -11.66 2.75
N LYS A 38 8.76 -12.61 3.53
CA LYS A 38 8.05 -13.78 2.98
C LYS A 38 6.80 -13.39 2.18
N LYS A 39 6.03 -12.41 2.68
CA LYS A 39 4.88 -11.87 1.96
C LYS A 39 5.32 -11.30 0.60
N LEU A 40 6.25 -10.35 0.62
CA LEU A 40 6.68 -9.65 -0.59
C LEU A 40 7.38 -10.58 -1.58
N ALA A 41 8.10 -11.60 -1.09
CA ALA A 41 8.80 -12.58 -1.91
C ALA A 41 7.85 -13.35 -2.84
N GLY A 42 6.62 -13.64 -2.39
CA GLY A 42 5.60 -14.33 -3.18
C GLY A 42 4.78 -13.42 -4.10
N GLU A 43 4.96 -12.10 -4.04
CA GLU A 43 4.21 -11.17 -4.89
C GLU A 43 4.81 -11.10 -6.30
N ALA A 44 3.96 -10.82 -7.28
CA ALA A 44 4.40 -10.57 -8.65
C ALA A 44 5.37 -9.38 -8.69
N ALA A 45 6.52 -9.60 -9.33
CA ALA A 45 7.50 -8.54 -9.51
C ALA A 45 6.99 -7.49 -10.50
N ARG A 46 7.13 -6.22 -10.12
CA ARG A 46 6.76 -5.08 -10.99
C ARG A 46 7.95 -4.52 -11.75
N ARG A 47 9.17 -4.70 -11.22
CA ARG A 47 10.39 -4.15 -11.80
C ARG A 47 11.64 -4.87 -11.33
N GLU A 48 12.69 -4.75 -12.14
CA GLU A 48 14.05 -5.03 -11.70
C GLU A 48 14.60 -3.86 -10.85
N PRO A 49 15.38 -4.14 -9.80
CA PRO A 49 15.93 -3.10 -8.94
C PRO A 49 17.15 -2.41 -9.58
N THR A 50 16.93 -1.29 -10.28
CA THR A 50 18.02 -0.53 -10.90
C THR A 50 18.78 0.34 -9.88
N GLN A 51 20.05 0.03 -9.64
CA GLN A 51 20.90 0.83 -8.75
C GLN A 51 21.37 2.14 -9.39
N ARG A 52 21.48 3.21 -8.58
CA ARG A 52 22.09 4.49 -8.98
C ARG A 52 23.56 4.35 -9.34
N ARG A 53 24.27 3.48 -8.61
CA ARG A 53 25.70 3.19 -8.78
C ARG A 53 25.83 1.69 -8.97
N ARG A 54 26.16 1.25 -10.19
CA ARG A 54 26.15 -0.17 -10.57
C ARG A 54 27.20 -0.99 -9.81
N GLU A 55 28.30 -0.36 -9.45
CA GLU A 55 29.43 -0.97 -8.75
C GLU A 55 29.22 -1.04 -7.23
N GLN A 56 28.18 -0.38 -6.71
CA GLN A 56 27.91 -0.37 -5.28
C GLN A 56 27.38 -1.74 -4.82
N LYS A 57 28.21 -2.48 -4.09
CA LYS A 57 27.75 -3.68 -3.39
C LYS A 57 26.77 -3.32 -2.28
N LEU A 58 25.56 -3.89 -2.35
CA LEU A 58 24.54 -3.70 -1.31
C LEU A 58 24.74 -4.69 -0.16
N ASN A 59 24.53 -4.22 1.08
CA ASN A 59 24.45 -5.11 2.24
C ASN A 59 23.06 -5.75 2.28
N ILE A 60 22.94 -6.94 1.68
CA ILE A 60 21.71 -7.74 1.62
C ILE A 60 21.68 -8.81 2.74
N GLU A 61 22.57 -8.71 3.74
CA GLU A 61 22.52 -9.53 4.96
C GLU A 61 21.61 -8.93 6.03
N ARG A 62 21.46 -7.59 6.02
CA ARG A 62 20.60 -6.88 6.96
C ARG A 62 19.13 -7.04 6.57
N ARG A 63 18.31 -7.57 7.49
CA ARG A 63 16.86 -7.77 7.29
C ARG A 63 16.14 -6.56 6.68
N SER A 64 16.34 -5.36 7.23
CA SER A 64 15.70 -4.12 6.73
C SER A 64 16.06 -3.81 5.28
N ASN A 65 17.25 -4.21 4.83
CA ASN A 65 17.71 -4.00 3.46
C ASN A 65 17.07 -5.00 2.50
N VAL A 66 16.86 -6.24 2.95
CA VAL A 66 16.10 -7.26 2.20
C VAL A 66 14.64 -6.81 2.05
N GLU A 67 14.03 -6.31 3.13
CA GLU A 67 12.67 -5.75 3.09
C GLU A 67 12.57 -4.58 2.09
N ALA A 68 13.52 -3.64 2.13
CA ALA A 68 13.60 -2.54 1.17
C ALA A 68 13.70 -3.03 -0.28
N LEU A 69 14.56 -4.03 -0.54
CA LEU A 69 14.78 -4.56 -1.88
C LEU A 69 13.53 -5.25 -2.42
N LEU A 70 12.90 -6.12 -1.61
CA LEU A 70 11.64 -6.78 -1.96
C LEU A 70 10.53 -5.77 -2.24
N ALA A 71 10.34 -4.80 -1.36
CA ALA A 71 9.34 -3.76 -1.56
C ALA A 71 9.68 -2.85 -2.75
N HIS A 72 10.95 -2.70 -3.11
CA HIS A 72 11.34 -1.93 -4.29
C HIS A 72 10.89 -2.64 -5.57
N VAL A 73 10.99 -3.97 -5.58
CA VAL A 73 10.55 -4.83 -6.69
C VAL A 73 9.02 -4.88 -6.81
N THR A 74 8.29 -4.85 -5.69
CA THR A 74 6.83 -5.10 -5.68
C THR A 74 5.95 -3.86 -5.45
N GLY A 75 6.49 -2.78 -4.90
CA GLY A 75 5.73 -1.60 -4.52
C GLY A 75 5.37 -0.70 -5.71
N GLU A 76 4.82 0.48 -5.44
CA GLU A 76 4.49 1.48 -6.47
C GLU A 76 5.57 2.54 -6.61
N ILE A 77 5.87 2.93 -7.85
CA ILE A 77 6.78 4.05 -8.11
C ILE A 77 6.06 5.33 -7.71
N ALA A 78 6.65 6.10 -6.82
CA ALA A 78 6.16 7.43 -6.50
C ALA A 78 6.31 8.34 -7.71
N SER A 79 5.30 9.17 -7.99
CA SER A 79 5.30 10.13 -9.11
C SER A 79 6.53 11.03 -9.13
N GLU A 80 7.03 11.41 -7.95
CA GLU A 80 8.22 12.24 -7.79
C GLU A 80 9.11 11.68 -6.69
N PRO A 81 10.46 11.79 -6.78
CA PRO A 81 11.33 11.37 -5.68
C PRO A 81 11.14 12.25 -4.44
N CYS A 82 11.22 11.62 -3.27
CA CYS A 82 11.16 12.35 -2.00
C CYS A 82 12.35 13.32 -1.86
N LYS A 83 12.25 14.36 -1.01
CA LYS A 83 13.31 15.38 -0.88
C LYS A 83 14.67 14.80 -0.48
N ASN A 84 14.70 13.71 0.29
CA ASN A 84 15.95 13.06 0.68
C ASN A 84 16.57 12.31 -0.51
N CYS A 85 15.79 11.51 -1.25
CA CYS A 85 16.27 10.77 -2.41
C CYS A 85 16.64 11.66 -3.60
N ARG A 86 16.01 12.84 -3.74
CA ARG A 86 16.39 13.86 -4.73
C ARG A 86 17.85 14.31 -4.58
N LYS A 87 18.43 14.18 -3.38
CA LYS A 87 19.86 14.43 -3.09
C LYS A 87 20.78 13.26 -3.44
N GLY A 88 20.25 12.20 -4.06
CA GLY A 88 21.00 10.99 -4.41
C GLY A 88 21.13 9.97 -3.28
N HIS A 89 20.32 10.06 -2.22
CA HIS A 89 20.32 9.07 -1.14
C HIS A 89 19.54 7.80 -1.51
N GLY A 90 20.06 6.67 -1.03
CA GLY A 90 19.52 5.33 -1.26
C GLY A 90 20.11 4.67 -2.51
N PRO A 91 20.04 3.33 -2.60
CA PRO A 91 20.74 2.58 -3.64
C PRO A 91 20.06 2.64 -5.01
N TRP A 92 18.74 2.86 -5.09
CA TRP A 92 17.98 2.73 -6.34
C TRP A 92 17.58 4.06 -6.97
N THR A 93 17.46 4.08 -8.29
CA THR A 93 17.15 5.28 -9.09
C THR A 93 15.76 5.84 -8.79
N GLN A 94 14.79 4.96 -8.51
CA GLN A 94 13.39 5.32 -8.27
C GLN A 94 13.03 5.32 -6.78
N CYS A 95 12.14 6.23 -6.39
CA CYS A 95 11.47 6.16 -5.09
C CYS A 95 10.28 5.21 -5.23
N VAL A 96 10.34 4.07 -4.56
CA VAL A 96 9.22 3.12 -4.49
C VAL A 96 8.63 3.16 -3.08
N VAL A 97 7.31 3.16 -2.99
CA VAL A 97 6.54 3.05 -1.75
C VAL A 97 5.75 1.75 -1.75
N TYR A 98 5.54 1.18 -0.56
CA TYR A 98 4.69 0.02 -0.39
C TYR A 98 3.67 0.34 0.71
N ASP A 99 2.40 0.29 0.35
CA ASP A 99 1.32 0.80 1.18
C ASP A 99 1.21 0.05 2.51
N GLY A 100 0.98 0.81 3.59
CA GLY A 100 0.89 0.30 4.95
C GLY A 100 2.19 -0.25 5.54
N GLN A 101 3.32 -0.17 4.84
CA GLN A 101 4.62 -0.68 5.31
C GLN A 101 5.65 0.44 5.45
N MET A 102 6.78 0.13 6.09
CA MET A 102 7.96 1.02 6.21
C MET A 102 7.64 2.40 6.79
N CYS A 103 6.60 2.48 7.64
CA CYS A 103 6.07 3.71 8.20
C CYS A 103 5.77 4.78 7.13
N GLY A 104 5.37 4.36 5.92
CA GLY A 104 5.10 5.27 4.80
C GLY A 104 6.34 5.90 4.15
N SER A 105 7.55 5.44 4.52
CA SER A 105 8.78 5.89 3.85
C SER A 105 9.06 5.08 2.58
N CYS A 106 9.74 5.69 1.62
CA CYS A 106 10.17 4.97 0.41
C CYS A 106 11.30 3.98 0.72
N THR A 107 11.45 2.98 -0.14
CA THR A 107 12.42 1.88 -0.01
C THR A 107 13.87 2.36 0.06
N ASN A 108 14.23 3.40 -0.69
CA ASN A 108 15.55 4.04 -0.59
C ASN A 108 15.84 4.61 0.81
N CYS A 109 14.86 5.28 1.41
CA CYS A 109 15.00 5.84 2.76
C CYS A 109 15.00 4.74 3.82
N TRP A 110 14.17 3.69 3.65
CA TRP A 110 14.15 2.52 4.52
C TRP A 110 15.50 1.81 4.54
N PHE A 111 16.06 1.50 3.36
CA PHE A 111 17.37 0.86 3.21
C PHE A 111 18.48 1.62 3.95
N ASN A 112 18.46 2.95 3.87
CA ASN A 112 19.50 3.78 4.49
C ASN A 112 19.17 4.18 5.94
N ALA A 113 18.23 3.50 6.61
CA ALA A 113 17.76 3.81 7.96
C ALA A 113 17.40 5.30 8.17
N SER A 114 16.90 5.94 7.11
CA SER A 114 16.67 7.39 7.02
C SER A 114 15.19 7.72 6.81
N GLY A 115 14.30 6.83 7.24
CA GLY A 115 12.85 6.96 7.08
C GLY A 115 12.29 8.28 7.61
N SER A 116 12.81 8.79 8.73
CA SER A 116 12.42 10.10 9.32
C SER A 116 12.74 11.30 8.43
N ARG A 117 13.63 11.16 7.45
CA ARG A 117 13.97 12.21 6.45
C ARG A 117 13.13 12.06 5.18
N CYS A 118 12.33 11.00 5.06
CA CYS A 118 11.49 10.76 3.89
C CYS A 118 10.27 11.68 3.95
N THR A 119 10.09 12.50 2.92
CA THR A 119 8.94 13.42 2.87
C THR A 119 7.60 12.73 2.65
N PHE A 120 7.57 11.48 2.21
CA PHE A 120 6.32 10.72 2.12
C PHE A 120 5.82 10.34 3.51
N ARG A 121 6.72 9.81 4.35
CA ARG A 121 6.44 9.55 5.77
C ARG A 121 5.95 10.81 6.47
N ALA A 122 6.65 11.93 6.30
CA ALA A 122 6.24 13.20 6.92
C ALA A 122 4.83 13.67 6.49
N ARG A 123 4.45 13.44 5.23
CA ARG A 123 3.09 13.76 4.74
C ARG A 123 2.03 12.86 5.37
N ILE A 124 2.31 11.57 5.47
CA ILE A 124 1.41 10.60 6.11
C ILE A 124 1.25 10.94 7.60
N GLU A 125 2.34 11.21 8.31
CA GLU A 125 2.30 11.62 9.72
C GLU A 125 1.49 12.92 9.92
N ALA A 126 1.62 13.89 9.01
CA ALA A 126 0.82 15.12 9.05
C ALA A 126 -0.68 14.84 8.83
N ALA A 127 -1.03 14.03 7.82
CA ALA A 127 -2.41 13.67 7.54
C ALA A 127 -3.06 12.89 8.68
N VAL A 128 -2.34 11.94 9.29
CA VAL A 128 -2.81 11.19 10.47
C VAL A 128 -3.07 12.13 11.63
N LYS A 129 -2.17 13.09 11.87
CA LYS A 129 -2.36 14.08 12.94
C LYS A 129 -3.58 14.96 12.68
N GLU A 130 -3.75 15.46 11.47
CA GLU A 130 -4.90 16.29 11.08
C GLU A 130 -6.21 15.52 11.24
N LEU A 131 -6.27 14.28 10.78
CA LEU A 131 -7.43 13.42 10.94
C LEU A 131 -7.76 13.19 12.42
N GLY A 132 -6.76 12.94 13.27
CA GLY A 132 -6.95 12.79 14.71
C GLY A 132 -7.56 14.03 15.36
N VAL A 133 -7.17 15.23 14.92
CA VAL A 133 -7.78 16.49 15.37
C VAL A 133 -9.23 16.59 14.91
N ARG A 134 -9.51 16.30 13.63
CA ARG A 134 -10.88 16.36 13.09
C ARG A 134 -11.83 15.38 13.80
N ILE A 135 -11.37 14.17 14.11
CA ILE A 135 -12.15 13.19 14.86
C ILE A 135 -12.48 13.73 16.26
N ALA A 136 -11.50 14.28 16.98
CA ALA A 136 -11.75 14.83 18.31
C ALA A 136 -12.73 16.01 18.29
N GLU A 137 -12.62 16.90 17.31
CA GLU A 137 -13.56 18.01 17.11
C GLU A 137 -14.97 17.50 16.77
N TYR A 138 -15.07 16.45 15.95
CA TYR A 138 -16.36 15.83 15.63
C TYR A 138 -16.99 15.17 16.86
N ASP A 139 -16.23 14.45 17.67
CA ASP A 139 -16.71 13.86 18.93
C ASP A 139 -17.18 14.91 19.95
N GLU A 140 -16.58 16.10 19.93
CA GLU A 140 -17.05 17.24 20.71
C GLU A 140 -18.34 17.82 20.14
N PHE A 141 -18.42 18.00 18.82
CA PHE A 141 -19.63 18.45 18.14
C PHE A 141 -20.83 17.52 18.41
N LEU A 142 -20.64 16.21 18.36
CA LEU A 142 -21.70 15.23 18.64
C LEU A 142 -22.29 15.32 20.06
N ARG A 143 -21.56 15.95 21.00
CA ARG A 143 -22.05 16.18 22.38
C ARG A 143 -22.84 17.48 22.52
N THR A 144 -22.91 18.30 21.48
CA THR A 144 -23.70 19.54 21.47
C THR A 144 -25.19 19.26 21.18
N PRO A 145 -26.12 20.13 21.60
CA PRO A 145 -27.53 20.00 21.23
C PRO A 145 -27.74 19.92 19.71
N GLU A 146 -26.99 20.70 18.93
CA GLU A 146 -27.03 20.70 17.47
C GLU A 146 -26.60 19.35 16.90
N GLY A 147 -25.48 18.80 17.37
CA GLY A 147 -24.98 17.50 16.94
C GLY A 147 -25.90 16.33 17.31
N LEU A 148 -26.58 16.40 18.47
CA LEU A 148 -27.57 15.40 18.86
C LEU A 148 -28.81 15.41 17.95
N VAL A 149 -29.25 16.60 17.51
CA VAL A 149 -30.37 16.74 16.56
C VAL A 149 -29.98 16.16 15.20
N GLU A 150 -28.77 16.43 14.72
CA GLU A 150 -28.26 15.87 13.46
C GLU A 150 -28.18 14.35 13.52
N GLN A 151 -27.65 13.76 14.60
CA GLN A 151 -27.63 12.31 14.78
C GLN A 151 -29.03 11.67 14.80
N GLN A 152 -30.01 12.34 15.42
CA GLN A 152 -31.38 11.85 15.45
C GLN A 152 -32.01 11.88 14.05
N ALA A 153 -31.76 12.93 13.28
CA ALA A 153 -32.21 13.05 11.89
C ALA A 153 -31.59 11.94 11.03
N ASP A 154 -30.27 11.74 11.11
CA ASP A 154 -29.56 10.69 10.37
C ASP A 154 -30.07 9.28 10.72
N HIS A 155 -30.28 9.01 12.02
CA HIS A 155 -30.80 7.73 12.48
C HIS A 155 -32.24 7.50 12.00
N GLN A 156 -33.07 8.54 11.98
CA GLN A 156 -34.43 8.47 11.48
C GLN A 156 -34.46 8.22 9.96
N GLU A 157 -33.62 8.92 9.18
CA GLU A 157 -33.48 8.68 7.74
C GLU A 157 -32.98 7.27 7.42
N HIS A 158 -32.00 6.76 8.17
CA HIS A 158 -31.49 5.40 7.99
C HIS A 158 -32.60 4.34 8.25
N MET A 159 -33.39 4.51 9.31
CA MET A 159 -34.53 3.63 9.62
C MET A 159 -35.62 3.66 8.57
N VAL A 160 -35.89 4.82 7.96
CA VAL A 160 -36.88 4.96 6.89
C VAL A 160 -36.40 4.27 5.60
N ASN A 161 -35.10 4.37 5.28
CA ASN A 161 -34.51 3.80 4.07
C ASN A 161 -34.27 2.27 4.14
N HIS A 162 -34.19 1.68 5.34
CA HIS A 162 -33.98 0.23 5.54
C HIS A 162 -35.24 -0.55 5.90
N ASN A 163 -36.44 -0.01 5.65
CA ASN A 163 -37.69 -0.71 5.94
C ASN A 163 -37.87 -1.93 4.99
N PRO A 164 -37.79 -3.20 5.45
CA PRO A 164 -38.05 -4.38 4.62
C PRO A 164 -39.55 -4.68 4.57
N SER A 165 -40.38 -3.64 4.43
CA SER A 165 -41.82 -3.78 4.27
C SER A 165 -42.15 -3.83 2.79
N GLY A 166 -42.01 -5.01 2.18
CA GLY A 166 -42.34 -5.20 0.77
C GLY A 166 -42.14 -6.61 0.22
N ASP A 167 -42.54 -7.65 0.94
CA ASP A 167 -43.32 -8.80 0.40
C ASP A 167 -43.43 -9.91 1.47
N ILE A 168 -44.58 -9.99 2.14
CA ILE A 168 -45.06 -11.24 2.71
C ILE A 168 -46.22 -11.67 1.80
N SER A 169 -45.89 -12.35 0.71
CA SER A 169 -46.90 -13.06 -0.08
C SER A 169 -47.40 -14.23 0.76
N MET A 170 -48.63 -14.13 1.28
CA MET A 170 -49.33 -15.27 1.85
C MET A 170 -49.53 -16.33 0.75
N SER A 171 -48.79 -17.44 0.83
CA SER A 171 -49.08 -18.61 0.01
C SER A 171 -50.35 -19.26 0.55
N GLU A 172 -51.40 -19.24 -0.26
CA GLU A 172 -52.69 -19.87 -0.02
C GLU A 172 -52.53 -21.36 0.27
N ASN A 173 -53.12 -21.79 1.38
CA ASN A 173 -53.30 -23.19 1.74
C ASN A 173 -54.56 -23.70 1.03
N SER A 174 -54.41 -24.66 0.10
CA SER A 174 -55.54 -25.41 -0.46
C SER A 174 -55.50 -26.86 0.04
N PRO A 175 -56.64 -27.41 0.52
CA PRO A 175 -56.68 -28.75 1.09
C PRO A 175 -57.00 -29.80 0.03
N GLY A 176 -56.19 -30.84 -0.03
CA GLY A 176 -56.48 -32.08 -0.74
C GLY A 176 -55.32 -33.04 -0.51
N GLY A 177 -55.47 -34.31 -0.14
CA GLY A 177 -56.63 -35.17 0.03
C GLY A 177 -56.08 -36.60 0.08
N ALA A 178 -56.66 -37.42 0.96
CA ALA A 178 -56.70 -38.89 0.94
C ALA A 178 -55.41 -39.72 0.75
N LEU A 179 -55.05 -40.44 1.82
CA LEU A 179 -54.94 -41.91 1.93
C LEU A 179 -54.56 -42.71 0.66
N ALA A 180 -53.41 -43.38 0.70
CA ALA A 180 -53.25 -44.84 0.60
C ALA A 180 -51.82 -45.23 0.98
#